data_AF-A0A2V6YK58-F1
#
_entry.id   AF-A0A2V6YK58-F1
#
_cell.length_a   1.000
_cell.length_b   1.000
_cell.length_c   1.000
_cell.angle_alpha   90.00
_cell.angle_beta   90.00
_cell.angle_gamma   90.00
#
_symmetry.space_group_name_H-M   'P 1'
#
loop_
_entity.id
_entity.type
_entity.pdbx_description
1 polymer ?
#
loop_
_entity_poly.entity_id
_entity_poly.type
_entity_poly.pdbx_seq_one_letter_code
_entity_poly.pdbx_strand_id
1 'polypeptide(L)'
;MALVVALGGAATAQEKQWWPFPVEDRDPPFNMEGKKIKNQYTPLAHAAKKWNICVSFPHMKDAYWTAVDYGVVAESRRLGVKMQLVEAGGYTNLPKQISQI
;
A
#
# COMPACT_ATOMS: atom_id res chain seq x y z
N MET A 1 -8.40 -34.90 42.51
CA MET A 1 -8.92 -34.17 41.34
C MET A 1 -7.83 -33.23 40.86
N ALA A 2 -7.21 -33.51 39.72
CA ALA A 2 -6.23 -32.62 39.09
C ALA A 2 -6.94 -31.86 37.96
N LEU A 3 -7.01 -30.54 38.07
CA LEU A 3 -7.62 -29.67 37.08
C LEU A 3 -6.56 -29.34 36.02
N VAL A 4 -6.70 -29.92 34.82
CA VAL A 4 -5.85 -29.60 33.67
C VAL A 4 -6.42 -28.36 33.01
N VAL A 5 -5.71 -27.23 33.12
CA VAL A 5 -6.03 -26.00 32.37
C VAL A 5 -5.42 -26.13 30.98
N ALA A 6 -6.27 -26.37 29.98
CA ALA A 6 -5.86 -26.30 28.58
C ALA A 6 -5.68 -24.83 28.17
N LEU A 7 -4.42 -24.40 28.00
CA LEU A 7 -4.08 -23.15 27.34
C LEU A 7 -4.49 -23.26 25.86
N GLY A 8 -5.65 -22.72 25.52
CA GLY A 8 -6.08 -22.59 24.13
C GLY A 8 -5.07 -21.72 23.37
N GLY A 9 -4.40 -22.30 22.38
CA GLY A 9 -3.51 -21.58 21.50
C GLY A 9 -4.27 -20.48 20.77
N ALA A 10 -3.91 -19.23 21.01
CA ALA A 10 -4.38 -18.11 20.20
C ALA A 10 -3.83 -18.32 18.78
N ALA A 11 -4.71 -18.67 17.84
CA ALA A 11 -4.36 -18.66 16.43
C ALA A 11 -4.05 -17.22 16.04
N THR A 12 -2.77 -16.90 15.86
CA THR A 12 -2.37 -15.65 15.24
C THR A 12 -2.87 -15.69 13.80
N ALA A 13 -3.78 -14.80 13.43
CA ALA A 13 -4.15 -14.61 12.04
C ALA A 13 -2.89 -14.16 11.29
N GLN A 14 -2.22 -15.10 10.61
CA GLN A 14 -1.05 -14.81 9.80
C GLN A 14 -1.55 -14.08 8.56
N GLU A 15 -1.23 -12.79 8.48
CA GLU A 15 -1.60 -11.96 7.34
C GLU A 15 -1.04 -12.62 6.07
N LYS A 16 -1.92 -13.06 5.17
CA LYS A 16 -1.51 -13.79 3.98
C LYS A 16 -0.65 -12.87 3.11
N GLN A 17 0.56 -13.33 2.79
CA GLN A 17 1.46 -12.62 1.89
C GLN A 17 0.75 -12.32 0.55
N TRP A 18 0.69 -11.04 0.16
CA TRP A 18 -0.07 -10.61 -1.02
C TRP A 18 0.67 -10.82 -2.35
N TRP A 19 1.99 -11.01 -2.31
CA TRP A 19 2.86 -11.24 -3.47
C TRP A 19 3.32 -12.70 -3.59
N PRO A 20 3.62 -13.20 -4.81
CA PRO A 20 3.63 -12.48 -6.09
C PRO A 20 2.22 -12.11 -6.59
N PHE A 21 2.09 -10.95 -7.22
CA PHE A 21 0.80 -10.45 -7.74
C PHE A 21 0.85 -10.25 -9.26
N PRO A 22 -0.12 -10.77 -10.05
CA PRO A 22 -0.11 -10.62 -11.50
C PRO A 22 -0.38 -9.16 -11.90
N VAL A 23 0.45 -8.62 -12.79
CA VAL A 23 0.34 -7.24 -13.32
C VAL A 23 0.43 -7.21 -14.84
N GLU A 24 -0.03 -6.11 -15.44
CA GLU A 24 0.11 -5.83 -16.87
C GLU A 24 0.91 -4.54 -17.07
N ASP A 25 2.10 -4.67 -17.62
CA ASP A 25 3.03 -3.57 -17.88
C ASP A 25 2.87 -3.03 -19.31
N ARG A 26 3.35 -1.81 -19.55
CA ARG A 26 3.43 -1.18 -20.88
C ARG A 26 4.88 -1.07 -21.33
N ASP A 27 5.15 -1.47 -22.57
CA ASP A 27 6.45 -1.33 -23.22
C ASP A 27 6.32 -0.55 -24.55
N PRO A 28 6.94 0.63 -24.68
CA PRO A 28 7.72 1.33 -23.65
C PRO A 28 6.83 1.91 -22.51
N PRO A 29 7.40 2.17 -21.33
CA PRO A 29 6.67 2.82 -20.24
C PRO A 29 6.04 4.15 -20.67
N PHE A 30 4.87 4.47 -20.12
CA PHE A 30 4.10 5.70 -20.42
C PHE A 30 3.53 5.80 -21.85
N ASN A 31 3.64 4.75 -22.66
CA ASN A 31 2.98 4.66 -23.96
C ASN A 31 1.69 3.83 -23.85
N MET A 32 0.53 4.48 -24.03
CA MET A 32 -0.79 3.85 -23.90
C MET A 32 -1.16 2.96 -25.10
N GLU A 33 -0.47 3.16 -26.22
CA GLU A 33 -0.50 2.33 -27.42
C GLU A 33 0.60 1.25 -27.39
N GLY A 34 1.51 1.33 -26.42
CA GLY A 34 2.60 0.38 -26.20
C GLY A 34 2.10 -1.04 -25.91
N LYS A 35 2.96 -2.02 -26.16
CA LYS A 35 2.62 -3.43 -25.99
C LYS A 35 2.32 -3.73 -24.52
N LYS A 36 1.23 -4.46 -24.29
CA LYS A 36 0.85 -5.00 -22.97
C LYS A 36 1.67 -6.25 -22.67
N ILE A 37 2.33 -6.28 -21.53
CA ILE A 37 3.16 -7.42 -21.08
C ILE A 37 2.59 -7.94 -19.77
N LYS A 38 2.26 -9.24 -19.71
CA LYS A 38 1.85 -9.89 -18.46
C LYS A 38 3.08 -10.22 -17.62
N ASN A 39 3.06 -9.86 -16.34
CA ASN A 39 4.19 -10.03 -15.43
C ASN A 39 3.71 -10.40 -14.01
N GLN A 40 4.65 -10.71 -13.11
CA GLN A 40 4.40 -10.97 -11.70
C GLN A 40 5.19 -9.96 -10.85
N TYR A 41 4.48 -9.16 -10.06
CA TYR A 41 5.09 -8.19 -9.16
C TYR A 41 5.48 -8.85 -7.84
N THR A 42 6.75 -8.70 -7.46
CA THR A 42 7.28 -9.06 -6.14
C THR A 42 7.99 -7.84 -5.56
N PRO A 43 7.54 -7.29 -4.42
CA PRO A 43 8.17 -6.13 -3.82
C PRO A 43 9.51 -6.51 -3.16
N LEU A 44 10.28 -5.49 -2.79
CA LEU A 44 11.45 -5.65 -1.93
C LEU A 44 11.05 -6.18 -0.54
N ALA A 45 11.93 -6.95 0.10
CA ALA A 45 11.73 -7.39 1.47
C ALA A 45 11.78 -6.22 2.47
N HIS A 46 12.67 -5.26 2.25
CA HIS A 46 12.84 -4.04 3.05
C HIS A 46 13.45 -2.93 2.19
N ALA A 47 13.31 -1.67 2.63
CA ALA A 47 14.00 -0.55 2.02
C ALA A 47 15.46 -0.45 2.47
N ALA A 48 16.33 0.10 1.62
CA ALA A 48 17.75 0.29 1.94
C ALA A 48 18.01 1.25 3.12
N LYS A 49 17.05 2.13 3.44
CA LYS A 49 17.05 3.01 4.61
C LYS A 49 15.63 3.50 4.90
N LYS A 50 15.45 4.19 6.04
CA LYS A 50 14.21 4.91 6.41
C LYS A 50 13.97 6.13 5.52
N TRP A 51 13.50 5.90 4.30
CA TRP A 51 13.05 6.98 3.42
C TRP A 51 11.84 7.71 4.02
N ASN A 52 11.71 9.01 3.72
CA ASN A 52 10.48 9.76 3.98
C ASN A 52 9.73 9.86 2.65
N ILE A 53 8.53 9.29 2.58
CA ILE A 53 7.70 9.27 1.37
C ILE A 53 6.46 10.14 1.62
N CYS A 54 6.28 11.17 0.80
CA CYS A 54 5.05 11.97 0.80
C CYS A 54 4.03 11.35 -0.15
N VAL A 55 2.80 11.17 0.32
CA VAL A 55 1.69 10.56 -0.41
C VAL A 55 0.57 11.60 -0.52
N SER A 56 0.30 12.07 -1.74
CA SER A 56 -0.76 13.06 -2.01
C SER A 56 -1.99 12.37 -2.59
N PHE A 57 -3.07 12.31 -1.82
CA PHE A 57 -4.36 11.77 -2.25
C PHE A 57 -5.35 12.88 -2.64
N PRO A 58 -6.31 12.62 -3.53
CA PRO A 58 -7.35 13.61 -3.83
C PRO A 58 -8.30 13.80 -2.64
N HIS A 59 -8.67 12.74 -1.93
CA HIS A 59 -9.53 12.79 -0.74
C HIS A 59 -9.54 11.48 0.05
N MET A 60 -10.19 11.48 1.22
CA MET A 60 -10.52 10.30 2.02
C MET A 60 -12.04 10.13 2.24
N LYS A 61 -12.84 10.29 1.18
CA LYS A 61 -14.31 10.36 1.26
C LYS A 61 -15.03 9.04 0.97
N ASP A 62 -14.33 8.01 0.52
CA ASP A 62 -14.94 6.73 0.16
C ASP A 62 -14.07 5.53 0.53
N ALA A 63 -14.67 4.35 0.41
CA ALA A 63 -14.03 3.08 0.70
C ALA A 63 -12.89 2.76 -0.28
N TYR A 64 -12.92 3.32 -1.48
CA TYR A 64 -11.84 3.12 -2.45
C TYR A 64 -10.55 3.74 -1.93
N TRP A 65 -10.55 5.03 -1.60
CA TRP A 65 -9.36 5.69 -1.06
C TRP A 65 -8.95 5.19 0.31
N THR A 66 -9.90 4.71 1.11
CA THR A 66 -9.59 4.03 2.38
C THR A 66 -8.85 2.70 2.14
N ALA A 67 -9.23 1.93 1.14
CA ALA A 67 -8.54 0.69 0.77
C ALA A 67 -7.14 0.97 0.21
N VAL A 68 -6.98 2.04 -0.58
CA VAL A 68 -5.65 2.46 -1.08
C VAL A 68 -4.77 2.91 0.08
N ASP A 69 -5.29 3.70 1.03
CA ASP A 69 -4.56 4.12 2.24
C ASP A 69 -4.07 2.91 3.04
N TYR A 70 -4.92 1.91 3.27
CA TYR A 70 -4.52 0.67 3.93
C TYR A 70 -3.28 0.05 3.27
N GLY A 71 -3.31 -0.11 1.94
CA GLY A 71 -2.19 -0.70 1.21
C GLY A 71 -0.90 0.11 1.35
N VAL A 72 -0.99 1.44 1.23
CA VAL A 72 0.17 2.33 1.33
C VAL A 72 0.75 2.34 2.75
N VAL A 73 -0.10 2.40 3.78
CA VAL A 73 0.31 2.36 5.19
C VAL A 73 0.94 1.01 5.53
N ALA A 74 0.30 -0.10 5.13
CA ALA A 74 0.78 -1.45 5.39
C ALA A 74 2.14 -1.68 4.74
N GLU A 75 2.31 -1.34 3.47
CA GLU A 75 3.58 -1.49 2.77
C GLU A 75 4.67 -0.55 3.28
N SER A 76 4.31 0.67 3.68
CA SER A 76 5.27 1.58 4.30
C SER A 76 5.84 1.02 5.60
N ARG A 77 4.97 0.41 6.44
CA ARG A 77 5.38 -0.29 7.67
C ARG A 77 6.23 -1.50 7.34
N ARG A 78 5.81 -2.34 6.39
CA ARG A 78 6.51 -3.56 5.98
C ARG A 78 7.92 -3.28 5.47
N LEU A 79 8.07 -2.26 4.62
CA LEU A 79 9.34 -1.86 4.04
C LEU A 79 10.25 -1.08 5.02
N GLY A 80 9.71 -0.65 6.16
CA GLY A 80 10.45 0.11 7.17
C GLY A 80 10.72 1.57 6.77
N VAL A 81 9.82 2.19 5.99
CA VAL A 81 9.91 3.60 5.57
C VAL A 81 8.98 4.48 6.40
N LYS A 82 9.23 5.80 6.40
CA LYS A 82 8.29 6.80 6.92
C LYS A 82 7.38 7.25 5.79
N MET A 83 6.11 7.44 6.13
CA MET A 83 5.09 7.91 5.20
C MET A 83 4.37 9.11 5.82
N GLN A 84 4.17 10.15 5.01
CA GLN A 84 3.32 11.29 5.33
C GLN A 84 2.24 11.38 4.26
N LEU A 85 0.98 11.19 4.66
CA LEU A 85 -0.16 11.33 3.77
C LEU A 85 -0.83 12.70 3.96
N VAL A 86 -1.18 13.31 2.83
CA VAL A 86 -1.97 14.53 2.73
C VAL A 86 -3.10 14.29 1.73
N GLU A 87 -4.24 14.96 1.93
CA GLU A 87 -5.41 14.82 1.07
C GLU A 87 -5.99 16.17 0.66
N ALA A 88 -6.46 16.31 -0.57
CA ALA A 88 -6.95 17.57 -1.11
C ALA A 88 -8.44 17.85 -0.80
N GLY A 89 -9.19 16.92 -0.23
CA GLY A 89 -10.63 17.05 0.04
C GLY A 89 -11.54 16.88 -1.18
N GLY A 90 -10.99 16.58 -2.35
CA GLY A 90 -11.72 16.37 -3.59
C GLY A 90 -10.83 16.43 -4.83
N TYR A 91 -11.26 15.77 -5.91
CA TYR A 91 -10.55 15.77 -7.20
C TYR A 91 -10.40 17.17 -7.83
N THR A 92 -11.30 18.10 -7.50
CA THR A 92 -11.31 19.46 -8.07
C THR A 92 -10.44 20.45 -7.28
N ASN A 93 -9.89 20.05 -6.13
CA ASN A 93 -9.17 20.95 -5.22
C ASN A 93 -7.68 21.07 -5.56
N LEU A 94 -7.39 21.34 -6.84
CA LEU A 94 -6.03 21.44 -7.36
C LEU A 94 -5.13 22.42 -6.59
N PRO A 95 -5.57 23.65 -6.23
CA PRO A 95 -4.72 24.58 -5.47
C PRO A 95 -4.31 24.03 -4.10
N LYS A 96 -5.24 23.37 -3.39
CA LYS A 96 -4.93 22.72 -2.11
C LYS A 96 -3.94 21.57 -2.32
N GLN A 97 -4.16 20.74 -3.33
CA GLN A 97 -3.27 19.62 -3.62
C GLN A 97 -1.84 20.08 -3.91
N ILE A 98 -1.66 21.15 -4.69
CA ILE A 98 -0.35 21.73 -4.99
C ILE A 98 0.32 22.28 -3.72
N SER A 99 -0.44 22.94 -2.83
CA SER A 99 0.11 23.56 -1.61
C SER A 99 0.66 22.57 -0.57
N GLN A 100 0.45 21.27 -0.75
CA GLN A 100 0.85 20.21 0.18
C GLN A 100 2.24 19.62 -0.11
N ILE A 101 2.85 20.01 -1.23
CA ILE A 101 4.15 19.55 -1.73
C ILE A 101 5.16 20.68 -1.57
#